data_AF-A0A4Y6RVW5-F1
#
_entry.id   AF-A0A4Y6RVW5-F1
#
_cell.length_a   1.000
_cell.length_b   1.000
_cell.length_c   1.000
_cell.angle_alpha   90.00
_cell.angle_beta   90.00
_cell.angle_gamma   90.00
#
_symmetry.space_group_name_H-M   'P 1'
#
loop_
_entity.id
_entity.type
_entity.pdbx_description
1 polymer ?
#
loop_
_entity_poly.entity_id
_entity_poly.type
_entity_poly.pdbx_seq_one_letter_code
_entity_poly.pdbx_strand_id
1 'polypeptide(L)'
;MGSVRRAWAASRKDAELDQDVVLHALRHTAASWGVQNAESFQDLHALAGYIGMSLELLLNTYGHLSPIHQRTAANTISRRMR
;
A
#
# COMPACT_ATOMS: atom_id res chain seq x y z
N MET A 1 -1.97 -21.76 22.08
CA MET A 1 -2.17 -20.64 21.11
C MET A 1 -2.94 -21.15 19.90
N GLY A 2 -3.99 -20.45 19.47
CA GLY A 2 -4.71 -20.78 18.23
C GLY A 2 -3.85 -20.53 16.99
N SER A 3 -4.07 -21.28 15.91
CA SER A 3 -3.39 -21.03 14.64
C SER A 3 -3.87 -19.72 14.02
N VAL A 4 -2.96 -18.92 13.45
CA VAL A 4 -3.27 -17.65 12.74
C VAL A 4 -4.39 -17.85 11.70
N ARG A 5 -4.42 -19.01 11.01
CA ARG A 5 -5.48 -19.34 10.06
C ARG A 5 -6.86 -19.43 10.69
N ARG A 6 -6.95 -20.02 11.89
CA ARG A 6 -8.22 -20.13 12.62
C ARG A 6 -8.68 -18.78 13.14
N ALA A 7 -7.76 -17.98 13.68
CA ALA A 7 -8.05 -16.62 14.10
C ALA A 7 -8.55 -15.76 12.93
N TRP A 8 -7.86 -15.82 11.78
CA TRP A 8 -8.28 -15.12 10.55
C TRP A 8 -9.68 -15.52 10.09
N ALA A 9 -9.97 -16.83 10.00
CA ALA A 9 -11.28 -17.31 9.56
C ALA A 9 -12.41 -16.83 10.48
N ALA A 10 -12.17 -16.78 11.80
CA ALA A 10 -13.11 -16.24 12.76
C ALA A 10 -13.30 -14.72 12.59
N SER A 11 -12.21 -13.94 12.54
CA SER A 11 -12.27 -12.49 12.36
C SER A 11 -12.91 -12.06 11.04
N ARG A 12 -12.65 -12.77 9.93
CA ARG A 12 -13.28 -12.50 8.63
C ARG A 12 -14.79 -12.71 8.69
N LYS A 13 -15.23 -13.81 9.33
CA LYS A 13 -16.65 -14.12 9.51
C LYS A 13 -17.34 -13.08 10.40
N ASP A 14 -16.68 -12.69 11.48
CA ASP A 14 -17.15 -11.66 12.41
C ASP A 14 -17.30 -10.28 11.74
N ALA A 15 -16.39 -9.95 10.83
CA ALA A 15 -16.45 -8.74 10.01
C ALA A 15 -17.38 -8.85 8.78
N GLU A 16 -18.11 -9.96 8.62
CA GLU A 16 -19.02 -10.20 7.49
C GLU A 16 -18.36 -10.07 6.10
N LEU A 17 -17.06 -10.39 6.01
CA LEU A 17 -16.30 -10.32 4.76
C LEU A 17 -16.40 -11.64 3.97
N ASP A 18 -16.50 -11.51 2.64
CA ASP A 18 -16.56 -12.66 1.72
C ASP A 18 -15.22 -13.43 1.68
N GLN A 19 -15.26 -14.65 1.15
CA GLN A 19 -14.15 -15.60 1.16
C GLN A 19 -12.98 -15.19 0.28
N ASP A 20 -13.20 -14.31 -0.68
CA ASP A 20 -12.19 -13.67 -1.52
C ASP A 20 -11.26 -12.75 -0.72
N VAL A 21 -11.72 -12.22 0.42
CA VAL A 21 -10.86 -11.50 1.37
C VAL A 21 -9.99 -12.50 2.12
N VAL A 22 -8.76 -12.62 1.65
CA VAL A 22 -7.72 -13.48 2.23
C VAL A 22 -6.75 -12.65 3.08
N LEU A 23 -6.03 -13.31 3.99
CA LEU A 23 -5.06 -12.66 4.87
C LEU A 23 -4.02 -11.82 4.09
N HIS A 24 -3.65 -12.24 2.88
CA HIS A 24 -2.72 -11.52 2.01
C HIS A 24 -3.27 -10.14 1.57
N ALA A 25 -4.59 -9.96 1.51
CA ALA A 25 -5.22 -8.67 1.22
C ALA A 25 -4.80 -7.60 2.23
N LEU A 26 -4.59 -7.95 3.51
CA LEU A 26 -4.10 -6.99 4.50
C LEU A 26 -2.73 -6.42 4.14
N ARG A 27 -1.84 -7.23 3.56
CA ARG A 27 -0.53 -6.77 3.09
C ARG A 27 -0.68 -5.81 1.91
N HIS A 28 -1.60 -6.09 0.98
CA HIS A 28 -1.93 -5.20 -0.13
C HIS A 28 -2.52 -3.87 0.36
N THR A 29 -3.43 -3.92 1.34
CA THR A 29 -4.03 -2.73 1.95
C THR A 29 -2.97 -1.87 2.64
N ALA A 30 -2.10 -2.49 3.45
CA ALA A 30 -1.02 -1.78 4.13
C ALA A 30 -0.06 -1.10 3.14
N ALA A 31 0.32 -1.79 2.06
CA ALA A 31 1.16 -1.23 1.00
C ALA A 31 0.47 -0.05 0.30
N SER A 32 -0.80 -0.20 -0.09
CA SER A 32 -1.57 0.83 -0.80
C SER A 32 -1.69 2.11 0.04
N TRP A 33 -2.09 1.97 1.30
CA TRP A 33 -2.25 3.11 2.21
C TRP A 33 -0.91 3.74 2.56
N GLY A 34 0.11 2.92 2.81
CA GLY A 34 1.46 3.43 3.09
C GLY A 34 2.00 4.27 1.93
N VAL A 35 1.82 3.83 0.67
CA VAL A 35 2.26 4.58 -0.51
C VAL A 35 1.45 5.87 -0.73
N GLN A 36 0.14 5.85 -0.44
CA GLN A 36 -0.70 7.06 -0.53
C GLN A 36 -0.30 8.13 0.49
N ASN A 37 0.15 7.71 1.67
CA ASN A 37 0.54 8.62 2.76
C ASN A 37 2.04 8.96 2.78
N ALA A 38 2.86 8.27 1.99
CA ALA A 38 4.28 8.55 1.92
C ALA A 38 4.54 9.93 1.31
N GLU A 39 5.27 10.77 2.03
CA GLU A 39 5.64 12.13 1.58
C GLU A 39 7.06 12.18 1.00
N SER A 40 7.89 11.19 1.35
CA SER A 40 9.27 11.10 0.93
C SER A 40 9.64 9.72 0.38
N PHE A 41 10.76 9.66 -0.34
CA PHE A 41 11.33 8.39 -0.80
C PHE A 41 11.81 7.52 0.39
N GLN A 42 12.25 8.15 1.48
CA GLN A 42 12.65 7.50 2.71
C GLN A 42 11.49 6.76 3.36
N ASP A 43 10.28 7.33 3.34
CA ASP A 43 9.06 6.67 3.83
C ASP A 43 8.75 5.41 3.02
N LEU A 44 8.89 5.47 1.69
CA LEU A 44 8.68 4.32 0.80
C LEU A 44 9.71 3.22 1.06
N HIS A 45 10.96 3.58 1.31
CA HIS A 45 12.01 2.62 1.66
C HIS A 45 11.75 1.95 3.02
N ALA A 46 11.35 2.73 4.04
CA ALA A 46 10.99 2.21 5.36
C ALA A 46 9.76 1.29 5.28
N LEU A 47 8.75 1.69 4.51
CA LEU A 47 7.54 0.90 4.26
C LEU A 47 7.87 -0.43 3.59
N ALA A 48 8.73 -0.43 2.55
CA ALA A 48 9.17 -1.65 1.87
C ALA A 48 9.85 -2.64 2.84
N GLY A 49 10.70 -2.12 3.73
CA GLY A 49 11.31 -2.90 4.81
C GLY A 49 10.27 -3.47 5.79
N TYR A 50 9.31 -2.65 6.23
CA TYR A 50 8.26 -3.05 7.17
C TYR A 50 7.38 -4.18 6.63
N ILE A 51 6.90 -4.06 5.38
CA ILE A 51 6.07 -5.08 4.75
C ILE A 51 6.91 -6.26 4.23
N GLY A 52 8.24 -6.14 4.16
CA GLY A 52 9.16 -7.20 3.75
C GLY A 52 9.09 -7.50 2.25
N MET A 53 9.08 -6.46 1.40
CA MET A 53 9.27 -6.61 -0.05
C MET A 53 10.35 -5.63 -0.54
N SER A 54 10.88 -5.85 -1.75
CA SER A 54 11.82 -4.88 -2.32
C SER A 54 11.12 -3.54 -2.60
N LEU A 55 11.87 -2.45 -2.47
CA LEU A 55 11.38 -1.12 -2.84
C LEU A 55 10.95 -1.07 -4.31
N GLU A 56 11.68 -1.74 -5.20
CA GLU A 56 11.33 -1.87 -6.61
C GLU A 56 9.94 -2.51 -6.80
N LEU A 57 9.64 -3.62 -6.12
CA LEU A 57 8.34 -4.28 -6.22
C LEU A 57 7.21 -3.41 -5.66
N LEU A 58 7.46 -2.71 -4.55
CA LEU A 58 6.52 -1.76 -3.95
C LEU A 58 6.17 -0.65 -4.95
N LEU A 59 7.17 -0.04 -5.58
CA LEU A 59 6.98 1.04 -6.54
C LEU A 59 6.31 0.56 -7.83
N ASN A 60 6.71 -0.60 -8.36
CA ASN A 60 6.11 -1.18 -9.56
C ASN A 60 4.62 -1.51 -9.36
N THR A 61 4.26 -2.01 -8.18
CA THR A 61 2.89 -2.45 -7.90
C THR A 61 1.99 -1.30 -7.44
N TYR A 62 2.47 -0.43 -6.55
CA TYR A 62 1.65 0.57 -5.86
C TYR A 62 2.09 2.01 -6.08
N GLY A 63 3.26 2.27 -6.69
CA GLY A 63 3.84 3.61 -6.81
C GLY A 63 2.94 4.62 -7.53
N HIS A 64 2.01 4.15 -8.36
CA HIS A 64 0.99 4.96 -9.01
C HIS A 64 -0.01 5.63 -8.04
N LEU A 65 -0.15 5.09 -6.83
CA LEU A 65 -0.97 5.66 -5.77
C LEU A 65 -0.30 6.83 -5.05
N SER A 66 1.00 7.06 -5.28
CA SER A 66 1.73 8.13 -4.59
C SER A 66 1.25 9.51 -5.08
N PRO A 67 0.91 10.43 -4.14
CA PRO A 67 0.51 11.79 -4.49
C PRO A 67 1.68 12.66 -5.01
N ILE A 68 2.92 12.19 -4.88
CA ILE A 68 4.13 12.90 -5.32
C ILE A 68 4.17 13.01 -6.85
N HIS A 69 3.80 11.94 -7.57
CA HIS A 69 3.80 11.93 -9.04
C HIS A 69 2.76 12.88 -9.61
N GLN A 70 1.56 12.91 -9.03
CA GLN A 70 0.48 13.78 -9.48
C GLN A 70 0.82 15.26 -9.28
N ARG A 71 1.39 15.62 -8.12
CA ARG A 71 1.81 17.01 -7.83
C ARG A 71 2.95 17.47 -8.75
N THR A 72 3.94 16.62 -9.00
CA THR A 72 5.07 16.95 -9.88
C THR A 72 4.61 17.16 -11.32
N ALA A 73 3.74 16.29 -11.84
CA ALA A 73 3.20 16.42 -13.19
C ALA A 73 2.37 17.70 -13.36
N ALA A 74 1.44 17.96 -12.43
CA ALA A 74 0.62 19.16 -12.43
C ALA A 74 1.47 20.45 -12.38
N ASN A 75 2.49 20.49 -11.52
CA ASN A 75 3.40 21.63 -11.41
C ASN A 75 4.22 21.85 -12.69
N THR A 76 4.65 20.77 -13.35
CA THR A 76 5.43 20.86 -14.60
C THR A 76 4.58 21.39 -15.75
N ILE A 77 3.34 20.92 -15.88
CA ILE A 77 2.39 21.40 -16.89
C ILE A 77 2.07 22.88 -16.65
N SER A 78 1.73 23.24 -15.41
CA SER A 78 1.42 24.62 -15.02
C SER A 78 2.58 25.58 -15.33
N ARG A 79 3.82 25.16 -15.06
CA ARG A 79 5.02 25.95 -15.39
C ARG A 79 5.23 26.16 -16.89
N ARG A 80 4.78 25.21 -17.72
CA ARG A 80 4.93 25.27 -19.18
C ARG A 80 3.87 26.14 -19.86
N MET A 81 2.76 26.41 -19.17
CA MET A 81 1.65 27.25 -19.67
C MET A 81 1.76 28.73 -19.25
N ARG A 82 2.74 29.08 -18.40
CA ARG A 82 3.12 30.47 -18.10
C ARG A 82 4.23 30.93 -19.04
#